data_AF-A0A959M7Q6-F1
#
_entry.id   AF-A0A959M7Q6-F1
#
_cell.length_a   1.000
_cell.length_b   1.000
_cell.length_c   1.000
_cell.angle_alpha   90.00
_cell.angle_beta   90.00
_cell.angle_gamma   90.00
#
_symmetry.space_group_name_H-M   'P 1'
#
loop_
_entity.id
_entity.type
_entity.pdbx_description
1 polymer ?
#
loop_
_entity_poly.entity_id
_entity_poly.type
_entity_poly.pdbx_seq_one_letter_code
_entity_poly.pdbx_strand_id
1 'polypeptide(L)'
;MKKISLLYCLLAFTTFAFAQNIDLTKFEKERNRMQKNSMIVLAGWSVANIVVSGIATDTRNVEMRNFHQMNVMWGAVNLAIAGLGYWGAAKEKINNPVLADVLKHQNRVQK
;
A
#
# COMPACT_ATOMS: atom_id res chain seq x y z
N MET A 1 40.79 33.51 11.50
CA MET A 1 40.31 32.73 12.67
C MET A 1 38.83 32.34 12.54
N LYS A 2 37.88 33.28 12.37
CA LYS A 2 36.44 32.96 12.23
C LYS A 2 36.11 31.96 11.09
N LYS A 3 36.74 32.10 9.92
CA LYS A 3 36.56 31.20 8.76
C LYS A 3 37.07 29.77 9.02
N ILE A 4 38.17 29.65 9.76
CA ILE A 4 38.78 28.36 10.12
C ILE A 4 37.89 27.65 11.17
N SER A 5 37.37 28.40 12.16
CA SER A 5 36.41 27.86 13.13
C SER A 5 35.11 27.38 12.47
N LEU A 6 34.62 28.09 11.44
CA LEU A 6 33.44 27.69 10.68
C LEU A 6 33.67 26.37 9.93
N LEU A 7 34.86 26.20 9.33
CA LEU A 7 35.25 24.98 8.63
C LEU A 7 35.29 23.77 9.58
N TYR A 8 35.87 23.92 10.78
CA TYR A 8 35.85 22.87 11.80
C TYR A 8 34.44 22.54 12.28
N CYS A 9 33.57 23.55 12.40
CA CYS A 9 32.16 23.34 12.77
C CYS A 9 31.39 22.56 11.69
N LEU A 10 31.63 22.88 10.41
CA LEU A 10 31.04 22.17 9.27
C LEU A 10 31.55 20.71 9.16
N LEU A 11 32.86 20.49 9.38
CA LEU A 11 33.44 19.15 9.39
C LEU A 11 32.98 18.30 10.58
N ALA A 12 32.72 18.91 11.74
CA ALA A 12 32.11 18.22 12.87
C ALA A 12 30.62 17.89 12.63
N PHE A 13 29.95 18.61 11.73
CA PHE A 13 28.55 18.33 11.40
C PHE A 13 28.39 17.10 10.48
N THR A 14 29.39 16.78 9.65
CA THR A 14 29.33 15.62 8.74
C THR A 14 29.40 14.29 9.48
N THR A 15 29.95 14.23 10.70
CA THR A 15 29.99 13.00 11.49
C THR A 15 28.60 12.56 11.99
N PHE A 16 27.62 13.47 12.02
CA PHE A 16 26.22 13.13 12.33
C PHE A 16 25.46 12.53 11.13
N ALA A 17 26.01 12.58 9.91
CA ALA A 17 25.34 12.09 8.71
C ALA A 17 25.30 10.54 8.62
N PHE A 18 26.16 9.83 9.36
CA PHE A 18 26.24 8.37 9.34
C PHE A 18 25.30 7.66 10.34
N ALA A 19 24.41 8.39 11.02
CA ALA A 19 23.48 7.81 11.99
C ALA A 19 22.30 7.06 11.34
N GLN A 20 22.12 7.15 10.02
CA GLN A 20 21.01 6.50 9.31
C GLN A 20 21.30 5.02 9.05
N ASN A 21 21.06 4.15 10.03
CA ASN A 21 21.06 2.71 9.82
C ASN A 21 19.66 2.27 9.32
N ILE A 22 19.47 2.32 7.99
CA ILE A 22 18.20 1.93 7.37
C ILE A 22 18.19 0.42 7.16
N ASP A 23 17.34 -0.27 7.93
CA ASP A 23 17.02 -1.68 7.66
C ASP A 23 16.03 -1.77 6.50
N LEU A 24 16.57 -1.89 5.29
CA LEU A 24 15.81 -2.03 4.05
C LEU A 24 14.93 -3.29 4.04
N THR A 25 15.36 -4.35 4.74
CA THR A 25 14.58 -5.60 4.83
C THR A 25 13.33 -5.36 5.67
N LYS A 26 13.46 -4.68 6.81
CA LYS A 26 12.33 -4.30 7.65
C LYS A 26 11.38 -3.36 6.91
N PHE A 27 11.92 -2.38 6.19
CA PHE A 27 11.12 -1.45 5.39
C PHE A 27 10.28 -2.16 4.33
N GLU A 28 10.88 -3.02 3.52
CA GLU A 28 10.15 -3.76 2.47
C GLU A 28 9.13 -4.74 3.06
N LYS A 29 9.43 -5.37 4.21
CA LYS A 29 8.47 -6.22 4.93
C LYS A 29 7.26 -5.44 5.40
N GLU A 30 7.47 -4.23 5.90
CA GLU A 30 6.40 -3.33 6.31
C GLU A 30 5.54 -2.92 5.12
N ARG A 31 6.17 -2.51 4.00
CA ARG A 31 5.47 -2.18 2.76
C ARG A 31 4.58 -3.35 2.29
N ASN A 32 5.12 -4.55 2.20
CA ASN A 32 4.36 -5.72 1.76
C ASN A 32 3.23 -6.06 2.76
N ARG A 33 3.47 -5.92 4.08
CA ARG A 33 2.43 -6.07 5.09
C ARG A 33 1.28 -5.08 4.89
N MET A 34 1.58 -3.80 4.67
CA MET A 34 0.58 -2.77 4.37
C MET A 34 -0.20 -3.13 3.10
N GLN A 35 0.48 -3.59 2.05
CA GLN A 35 -0.16 -3.99 0.80
C GLN A 35 -1.14 -5.16 1.01
N LYS A 36 -0.74 -6.20 1.76
CA LYS A 36 -1.62 -7.33 2.11
C LYS A 36 -2.83 -6.87 2.92
N ASN A 37 -2.60 -6.03 3.94
CA ASN A 37 -3.68 -5.54 4.81
C ASN A 37 -4.69 -4.70 4.02
N SER A 38 -4.24 -3.82 3.13
CA SER A 38 -5.12 -3.04 2.26
C SER A 38 -6.00 -3.94 1.39
N MET A 39 -5.47 -5.05 0.87
CA MET A 39 -6.26 -6.00 0.08
C MET A 39 -7.26 -6.78 0.94
N ILE A 40 -6.90 -7.16 2.17
CA ILE A 40 -7.84 -7.79 3.12
C ILE A 40 -9.01 -6.85 3.44
N VAL A 41 -8.70 -5.57 3.73
CA VAL A 41 -9.73 -4.56 4.00
C VAL A 41 -10.63 -4.36 2.79
N LEU A 42 -10.05 -4.25 1.58
CA LEU A 42 -10.81 -4.11 0.35
C LEU A 42 -11.71 -5.34 0.09
N ALA A 43 -11.20 -6.55 0.30
CA ALA A 43 -11.99 -7.78 0.18
C ALA A 43 -13.15 -7.81 1.18
N GLY A 44 -12.91 -7.46 2.45
CA GLY A 44 -13.94 -7.39 3.48
C GLY A 44 -15.04 -6.39 3.14
N TRP A 45 -14.67 -5.19 2.72
CA TRP A 45 -15.62 -4.17 2.24
C TRP A 45 -16.43 -4.65 1.03
N SER A 46 -15.76 -5.32 0.09
CA SER A 46 -16.40 -5.85 -1.11
C SER A 46 -17.45 -6.92 -0.79
N VAL A 47 -17.13 -7.86 0.09
CA VAL A 47 -18.07 -8.90 0.55
C VAL A 47 -19.26 -8.27 1.26
N ALA A 48 -19.03 -7.34 2.18
CA ALA A 48 -20.11 -6.64 2.87
C ALA A 48 -21.03 -5.90 1.89
N ASN A 49 -20.45 -5.18 0.92
CA ASN A 49 -21.21 -4.44 -0.09
C ASN A 49 -22.02 -5.38 -1.01
N ILE A 50 -21.44 -6.50 -1.45
CA ILE A 50 -22.16 -7.51 -2.25
C ILE A 50 -23.33 -8.08 -1.46
N VAL A 51 -23.14 -8.48 -0.21
CA VAL A 51 -24.19 -9.11 0.60
C VAL A 51 -25.31 -8.12 0.89
N VAL A 52 -24.97 -6.93 1.39
CA VAL A 52 -25.97 -5.90 1.73
C VAL A 52 -26.72 -5.44 0.49
N SER A 53 -26.02 -5.13 -0.61
CA SER A 53 -26.66 -4.71 -1.85
C SER A 53 -27.45 -5.84 -2.49
N GLY A 54 -26.97 -7.09 -2.41
CA GLY A 54 -27.68 -8.26 -2.91
C GLY A 54 -29.06 -8.42 -2.25
N ILE A 55 -29.13 -8.29 -0.93
CA ILE A 55 -30.40 -8.28 -0.19
C ILE A 55 -31.25 -7.06 -0.59
N ALA A 56 -30.65 -5.88 -0.69
CA ALA A 56 -31.35 -4.65 -1.04
C ALA A 56 -31.87 -4.59 -2.49
N THR A 57 -31.48 -5.53 -3.36
CA THR A 57 -32.09 -5.66 -4.70
C THR A 57 -33.57 -6.09 -4.65
N ASP A 58 -34.04 -6.63 -3.52
CA ASP A 58 -35.45 -6.97 -3.29
C ASP A 58 -36.28 -5.72 -2.96
N THR A 59 -36.41 -4.85 -3.95
CA THR A 59 -37.21 -3.62 -3.89
C THR A 59 -38.07 -3.47 -5.14
N ARG A 60 -39.25 -2.88 -4.98
CA ARG A 60 -40.18 -2.58 -6.08
C ARG A 60 -39.77 -1.34 -6.88
N ASN A 61 -38.88 -0.50 -6.33
CA ASN A 61 -38.34 0.65 -7.05
C ASN A 61 -37.23 0.19 -8.02
N VAL A 62 -37.48 0.35 -9.32
CA VAL A 62 -36.56 -0.08 -10.38
C VAL A 62 -35.21 0.63 -10.32
N GLU A 63 -35.19 1.94 -10.02
CA GLU A 63 -33.96 2.72 -9.91
C GLU A 63 -33.10 2.22 -8.75
N MET A 64 -33.71 2.03 -7.58
CA MET A 64 -33.02 1.50 -6.39
C MET A 64 -32.49 0.09 -6.64
N ARG A 65 -33.29 -0.77 -7.28
CA ARG A 65 -32.86 -2.13 -7.65
C ARG A 65 -31.62 -2.09 -8.55
N ASN A 66 -31.64 -1.25 -9.59
CA ASN A 66 -30.51 -1.10 -10.51
C ASN A 66 -29.26 -0.56 -9.80
N PHE A 67 -29.42 0.39 -8.88
CA PHE A 67 -28.32 0.90 -8.04
C PHE A 67 -27.68 -0.21 -7.19
N HIS A 68 -28.50 -1.04 -6.53
CA HIS A 68 -27.99 -2.15 -5.74
C HIS A 68 -27.34 -3.26 -6.60
N GLN A 69 -27.88 -3.55 -7.78
CA GLN A 69 -27.25 -4.47 -8.74
C GLN A 69 -25.89 -3.96 -9.19
N MET A 70 -25.77 -2.65 -9.49
CA MET A 70 -24.48 -2.02 -9.79
C MET A 70 -23.50 -2.17 -8.62
N ASN A 71 -23.94 -1.96 -7.38
CA ASN A 71 -23.08 -2.15 -6.20
C ASN A 71 -22.61 -3.60 -6.02
N VAL A 72 -23.46 -4.58 -6.30
CA VAL A 72 -23.05 -6.00 -6.31
C VAL A 72 -21.98 -6.24 -7.36
N MET A 73 -22.19 -5.76 -8.60
CA MET A 73 -21.21 -5.91 -9.68
C MET A 73 -19.89 -5.21 -9.34
N TRP A 74 -19.94 -4.00 -8.79
CA TRP A 74 -18.73 -3.25 -8.43
C TRP A 74 -18.01 -3.85 -7.22
N GLY A 75 -18.75 -4.36 -6.25
CA GLY A 75 -18.21 -5.18 -5.17
C GLY A 75 -17.47 -6.40 -5.70
N ALA A 76 -18.02 -7.10 -6.71
CA ALA A 76 -17.34 -8.25 -7.32
C ALA A 76 -16.02 -7.87 -8.01
N VAL A 77 -15.99 -6.74 -8.72
CA VAL A 77 -14.76 -6.19 -9.32
C VAL A 77 -13.72 -5.89 -8.23
N ASN A 78 -14.13 -5.21 -7.16
CA ASN A 78 -13.23 -4.90 -6.04
C ASN A 78 -12.71 -6.16 -5.35
N LEU A 79 -13.54 -7.18 -5.18
CA LEU A 79 -13.14 -8.45 -4.61
C LEU A 79 -12.11 -9.17 -5.50
N ALA A 80 -12.28 -9.11 -6.83
CA ALA A 80 -11.31 -9.66 -7.77
C ALA A 80 -9.97 -8.90 -7.70
N ILE A 81 -10.00 -7.57 -7.66
CA ILE A 81 -8.80 -6.72 -7.49
C ILE A 81 -8.09 -7.08 -6.17
N ALA A 82 -8.85 -7.19 -5.07
CA ALA A 82 -8.31 -7.57 -3.77
C ALA A 82 -7.67 -8.96 -3.80
N GLY A 83 -8.33 -9.95 -4.41
CA GLY A 83 -7.80 -11.31 -4.53
C GLY A 83 -6.50 -11.38 -5.33
N LEU A 84 -6.48 -10.77 -6.52
CA LEU A 84 -5.29 -10.73 -7.37
C LEU A 84 -4.14 -9.92 -6.72
N GLY A 85 -4.47 -8.77 -6.11
CA GLY A 85 -3.51 -7.93 -5.40
C GLY A 85 -2.90 -8.62 -4.18
N TYR A 86 -3.72 -9.32 -3.38
CA TYR A 86 -3.24 -10.10 -2.25
C TYR A 86 -2.34 -11.25 -2.71
N TRP A 87 -2.72 -11.95 -3.79
CA TRP A 87 -1.92 -13.04 -4.32
C TRP A 87 -0.55 -12.58 -4.82
N GLY A 88 -0.49 -11.43 -5.48
CA GLY A 88 0.76 -10.78 -5.88
C GLY A 88 1.64 -10.46 -4.67
N ALA A 89 1.08 -9.82 -3.64
CA ALA A 89 1.80 -9.47 -2.41
C ALA A 89 2.25 -10.72 -1.61
N ALA A 90 1.47 -11.80 -1.62
CA ALA A 90 1.79 -13.06 -0.97
C ALA A 90 2.98 -13.79 -1.61
N LYS A 91 3.16 -13.65 -2.93
CA LYS A 91 4.29 -14.24 -3.67
C LYS A 91 5.57 -13.42 -3.60
N GLU A 92 5.50 -12.18 -3.15
CA GLU A 92 6.65 -11.29 -3.09
C GLU A 92 7.71 -11.79 -2.09
N LYS A 93 8.94 -11.98 -2.58
CA LYS A 93 10.09 -12.40 -1.79
C LYS A 93 10.98 -11.19 -1.49
N ILE A 94 11.19 -10.91 -0.21
CA ILE A 94 12.03 -9.80 0.24
C ILE A 94 13.32 -10.40 0.80
N ASN A 95 14.35 -10.50 -0.05
CA ASN A 95 15.64 -11.06 0.31
C ASN A 95 16.74 -10.02 0.03
N ASN A 96 17.39 -9.54 1.09
CA ASN A 96 18.52 -8.61 1.03
C ASN A 96 18.30 -7.43 0.05
N PRO A 97 17.22 -6.65 0.20
CA PRO A 97 16.93 -5.55 -0.72
C PRO A 97 18.03 -4.49 -0.66
N VAL A 98 18.45 -4.03 -1.84
CA VAL A 98 19.35 -2.88 -1.98
C VAL A 98 18.52 -1.62 -2.23
N LEU A 99 19.06 -0.44 -1.87
CA LEU A 99 18.33 0.83 -1.98
C LEU A 99 17.76 1.07 -3.38
N ALA A 100 18.47 0.68 -4.44
CA ALA A 100 18.00 0.82 -5.82
C ALA A 100 16.70 0.02 -6.08
N ASP A 101 16.56 -1.17 -5.51
CA ASP A 101 15.37 -1.99 -5.65
C ASP A 101 14.17 -1.36 -4.93
N VAL A 102 14.42 -0.87 -3.70
CA VAL A 102 13.40 -0.17 -2.90
C VAL A 102 12.88 1.08 -3.61
N LEU A 103 13.78 1.91 -4.13
CA LEU A 103 13.42 3.12 -4.87
C LEU A 103 12.66 2.78 -6.17
N LYS A 104 13.07 1.72 -6.87
CA LYS A 104 12.37 1.24 -8.07
C LYS A 104 10.94 0.76 -7.75
N HIS A 105 10.76 0.04 -6.64
CA HIS A 105 9.43 -0.36 -6.17
C HIS A 105 8.56 0.86 -5.85
N GLN A 106 9.10 1.84 -5.12
CA GLN A 106 8.38 3.05 -4.75
C GLN A 106 7.95 3.88 -5.96
N ASN A 107 8.85 4.10 -6.94
CA ASN A 107 8.57 4.86 -8.15
C ASN A 107 7.51 4.20 -9.04
N ARG A 108 7.34 2.88 -8.97
CA ARG A 108 6.27 2.19 -9.71
C ARG A 108 4.88 2.54 -9.17
N VAL A 109 4.78 2.84 -7.87
CA VAL A 109 3.53 3.14 -7.19
C VAL A 109 3.21 4.64 -7.21
N GLN A 110 4.23 5.50 -7.09
CA GLN A 110 4.09 6.96 -6.94
C GLN A 110 4.01 7.73 -8.29
N LYS A 111 3.36 7.19 -9.32
CA LYS A 111 3.26 7.87 -10.63
C LYS A 111 2.57 9.23 -10.56
#